data_AF-A0A2N5MHA6-F1
#
_entry.id   AF-A0A2N5MHA6-F1
#
_cell.length_a   1.000
_cell.length_b   1.000
_cell.length_c   1.000
_cell.angle_alpha   90.00
_cell.angle_beta   90.00
_cell.angle_gamma   90.00
#
_symmetry.space_group_name_H-M   'P 1'
#
loop_
_entity.id
_entity.type
_entity.pdbx_description
1 polymer ?
#
loop_
_entity_poly.entity_id
_entity_poly.type
_entity_poly.pdbx_seq_one_letter_code
_entity_poly.pdbx_strand_id
1 'polypeptide(L)' 'MLHADAKIHPTIKRCLKHLQILGADHKTRQIVYMYMETLVREVSLAQYTVITETTSDFGKNQNKN' A
#
# COMPACT_ATOMS: atom_id res chain seq x y z
N MET A 1 4.33 -21.69 -3.76
CA MET A 1 3.56 -20.69 -4.54
C MET A 1 2.75 -19.88 -3.55
N LEU A 2 3.08 -18.60 -3.35
CA LEU A 2 2.35 -17.74 -2.41
C LEU A 2 1.03 -17.30 -3.09
N HIS A 3 -0.03 -18.09 -2.87
CA HIS A 3 -1.39 -17.69 -3.21
C HIS A 3 -2.01 -16.97 -2.02
N ALA A 4 -1.91 -15.65 -2.05
CA ALA A 4 -2.96 -14.79 -1.53
C ALA A 4 -3.29 -13.85 -2.68
N ASP A 5 -4.54 -13.85 -3.14
CA ASP A 5 -5.08 -12.91 -4.13
C ASP A 5 -5.12 -11.49 -3.54
N ALA A 6 -3.97 -10.97 -3.13
CA ALA A 6 -3.78 -9.56 -2.89
C ALA A 6 -3.96 -8.88 -4.24
N LYS A 7 -5.14 -8.25 -4.44
CA LYS A 7 -5.43 -7.46 -5.64
C LYS A 7 -4.26 -6.50 -5.89
N ILE A 8 -3.46 -6.82 -6.90
CA ILE A 8 -2.32 -5.97 -7.30
C ILE A 8 -2.85 -4.58 -7.59
N HIS A 9 -2.21 -3.57 -7.00
CA HIS A 9 -2.60 -2.17 -7.18
C HIS A 9 -2.63 -1.81 -8.68
N PRO A 10 -3.68 -1.13 -9.19
CA PRO A 10 -3.87 -0.90 -10.63
C PRO A 10 -2.72 -0.14 -11.28
N THR A 11 -2.05 0.75 -10.54
CA THR A 11 -0.84 1.45 -11.02
C THR A 11 0.34 0.50 -11.20
N ILE A 12 0.53 -0.45 -10.28
CA ILE A 12 1.59 -1.47 -10.39
C ILE A 12 1.34 -2.34 -11.63
N LYS A 13 0.09 -2.77 -11.84
CA LYS A 13 -0.31 -3.55 -13.03
C LYS A 13 0.00 -2.81 -14.34
N ARG A 14 -0.30 -1.51 -14.42
CA ARG A 14 0.01 -0.68 -15.59
C ARG A 14 1.52 -0.53 -15.81
N CYS A 15 2.28 -0.27 -14.74
CA CYS A 15 3.74 -0.17 -14.80
C CYS A 15 4.37 -1.46 -15.37
N LEU A 16 3.99 -2.63 -14.84
CA LEU A 16 4.50 -3.90 -15.33
C LEU A 16 4.16 -4.16 -16.80
N LYS A 17 2.95 -3.78 -17.25
CA LYS A 17 2.56 -3.87 -18.66
C LYS A 17 3.46 -3.00 -19.54
N HIS A 18 3.81 -1.78 -19.12
CA HIS A 18 4.73 -0.92 -19.87
C HIS A 18 6.14 -1.50 -19.92
N LEU A 19 6.64 -2.03 -18.81
CA LEU A 19 7.94 -2.70 -18.79
C LEU A 19 8.00 -3.90 -19.74
N GLN A 20 6.91 -4.64 -19.87
CA GLN A 20 6.80 -5.71 -20.85
C GLN A 20 6.87 -5.19 -22.29
N ILE A 21 6.19 -4.10 -22.61
CA ILE A 21 6.24 -3.44 -23.93
C ILE A 21 7.66 -2.94 -24.24
N LEU A 22 8.36 -2.41 -23.23
CA LEU A 22 9.75 -1.93 -23.35
C LEU A 22 10.78 -3.06 -23.42
N GLY A 23 10.37 -4.33 -23.33
CA GLY A 23 11.27 -5.47 -23.37
C GLY A 23 12.15 -5.61 -22.13
N ALA A 24 11.80 -4.98 -21.00
CA ALA A 24 12.53 -5.14 -19.76
C ALA A 24 12.53 -6.61 -19.33
N ASP A 25 13.66 -7.11 -18.82
CA ASP A 25 13.77 -8.52 -18.43
C ASP A 25 12.91 -8.87 -17.20
N HIS A 26 12.79 -10.17 -16.91
CA HIS A 26 11.99 -10.64 -15.79
C HIS A 26 12.48 -10.11 -14.44
N LYS A 27 13.81 -10.04 -14.25
CA LYS A 27 14.42 -9.61 -12.99
C LYS A 27 14.12 -8.14 -12.70
N THR A 28 14.21 -7.30 -13.72
CA THR A 28 13.86 -5.88 -13.66
C THR A 28 12.39 -5.70 -13.29
N ARG A 29 11.47 -6.42 -13.94
CA ARG A 29 10.03 -6.36 -13.60
C ARG A 29 9.75 -6.80 -12.16
N GLN A 30 10.45 -7.83 -11.68
CA GLN A 30 10.31 -8.30 -10.31
C GLN A 30 10.82 -7.27 -9.29
N ILE A 31 11.98 -6.65 -9.53
CA ILE A 31 12.52 -5.58 -8.68
C ILE A 31 11.55 -4.40 -8.62
N VAL A 32 11.04 -3.96 -9.78
CA VAL A 32 10.08 -2.85 -9.84
C VAL A 32 8.78 -3.20 -9.11
N TYR A 33 8.27 -4.43 -9.28
CA TYR A 33 7.08 -4.89 -8.54
C TYR A 33 7.30 -4.79 -7.03
N MET A 34 8.41 -5.35 -6.51
CA MET A 34 8.72 -5.34 -5.09
C MET A 34 8.85 -3.92 -4.54
N TYR A 35 9.57 -3.04 -5.26
CA TYR A 35 9.73 -1.64 -4.86
C TYR A 35 8.39 -0.91 -4.80
N MET A 36 7.57 -1.03 -5.84
CA MET A 36 6.26 -0.37 -5.89
C MET A 36 5.28 -0.93 -4.85
N GLU A 37 5.34 -2.24 -4.58
CA GLU A 37 4.53 -2.87 -3.53
C GLU A 37 4.89 -2.29 -2.14
N THR A 38 6.18 -2.13 -1.85
CA THR A 38 6.66 -1.50 -0.61
C THR A 38 6.13 -0.07 -0.48
N LEU A 39 6.22 0.75 -1.53
CA LEU A 39 5.69 2.12 -1.51
C LEU A 39 4.19 2.17 -1.21
N VAL A 40 3.40 1.28 -1.82
CA VAL A 40 1.95 1.20 -1.56
C VAL A 40 1.68 0.84 -0.09
N ARG A 41 2.45 -0.09 0.48
CA ARG A 41 2.33 -0.47 1.89
C ARG A 41 2.70 0.68 2.83
N GLU A 42 3.80 1.38 2.57
CA GLU A 42 4.25 2.53 3.35
C GLU A 42 3.21 3.65 3.37
N VAL A 43 2.64 4.00 2.21
CA VAL A 43 1.57 5.01 2.12
C VAL A 43 0.31 4.56 2.87
N SER A 44 -0.07 3.29 2.75
CA SER A 44 -1.24 2.75 3.46
C SER A 44 -1.05 2.78 4.98
N LEU A 45 0.15 2.47 5.47
CA LEU A 45 0.51 2.55 6.89
C LEU A 45 0.49 4.00 7.40
N ALA A 46 1.03 4.94 6.62
CA ALA A 46 1.02 6.36 6.97
C ALA A 46 -0.41 6.93 7.03
N GLN A 47 -1.34 6.43 6.20
CA GLN A 47 -2.74 6.83 6.28
C GLN A 47 -3.43 6.29 7.53
N TYR A 48 -3.07 5.08 7.99
CA TYR A 48 -3.65 4.49 9.20
C TYR A 48 -3.23 5.24 10.48
N THR A 49 -1.98 5.71 10.57
CA THR A 49 -1.48 6.44 11.75
C THR A 49 -2.19 7.78 11.96
N VAL A 50 -2.58 8.46 10.88
CA VAL A 50 -3.31 9.74 10.96
C VAL A 50 -4.74 9.56 11.50
N ILE A 51 -5.38 8.42 11.21
CA ILE A 51 -6.74 8.13 11.68
C ILE A 51 -6.73 7.83 13.18
N THR A 52 -5.68 7.20 13.71
CA THR A 52 -5.58 6.89 15.15
C THR A 52 -5.27 8.09 16.05
N GLU A 53 -4.65 9.14 15.51
CA GLU A 53 -4.33 10.37 16.26
C GLU A 53 -5.51 11.35 16.38
N THR A 54 -6.50 11.27 15.49
CA THR A 54 -7.67 12.17 15.49
C THR A 54 -8.83 11.68 16.36
N THR A 55 -8.85 10.41 16.76
CA THR A 55 -9.91 9.84 17.60
C THR A 55 -9.62 9.84 19.11
N SER A 56 -8.40 10.20 19.55
CA SER A 56 -8.04 10.20 20.97
C SER A 56 -8.43 11.49 21.73
N ASP A 57 -8.96 12.52 21.05
CA ASP A 57 -9.32 13.81 21.66
C ASP A 57 -10.83 13.99 21.95
N PHE A 58 -11.66 12.98 21.70
CA PHE A 58 -13.09 13.00 22.06
C PHE A 58 -13.43 11.91 23.08
N GLY A 59 -13.20 12.19 24.38
CA GLY A 59 -13.57 11.23 25.41
C GLY A 59 -13.30 11.57 26.88
N LYS A 60 -13.19 12.84 27.27
CA LYS A 60 -13.30 13.23 28.70
C LYS A 60 -14.49 14.17 28.87
N ASN A 61 -15.70 13.64 29.03
CA ASN A 61 -16.70 14.35 29.83
C ASN A 61 -17.86 13.49 30.36
N GLN A 62 -18.04 13.60 31.67
CA GLN A 62 -19.25 13.46 32.49
C GLN A 62 -19.86 12.07 32.70
N ASN A 63 -19.66 11.55 33.91
CA ASN A 63 -20.83 11.23 34.73
C ASN A 63 -20.53 11.48 36.22
N LYS A 64 -21.04 12.61 36.72
CA LYS A 64 -21.33 12.83 38.15
C LYS A 64 -22.81 12.53 38.33
N ASN A 65 -23.13 11.45 39.02
CA ASN A 65 -24.19 11.43 40.04
C ASN A 65 -24.07 10.17 40.89
#